data_AF-A0A7S2I5S9-F1
#
_entry.id   AF-A0A7S2I5S9-F1
#
_cell.length_a   1.000
_cell.length_b   1.000
_cell.length_c   1.000
_cell.angle_alpha   90.00
_cell.angle_beta   90.00
_cell.angle_gamma   90.00
#
_symmetry.space_group_name_H-M   'P 1'
#
loop_
_entity.id
_entity.type
_entity.pdbx_description
1 polymer ?
#
loop_
_entity_poly.entity_id
_entity_poly.type
_entity_poly.pdbx_seq_one_letter_code
_entity_poly.pdbx_strand_id
1 'polypeptide(L)'
;VAVPSKRVDGGLAMLRQPLEWVEERRLRQRDGGLRAFWRRHLEGEAPSRLYHAQGAQFALSREAIRRRPWGFYRKLLDELCHPDPVGGYYLELLWWYIFDQDAAPYMA
;
A
#
# COMPACT_ATOMS: atom_id res chain seq x y z
N VAL A 1 -11.71 23.76 -16.21
CA VAL A 1 -10.41 24.20 -16.77
C VAL A 1 -10.10 23.32 -17.96
N ALA A 2 -9.91 23.89 -19.15
CA ALA A 2 -9.50 23.11 -20.32
C ALA A 2 -8.04 22.71 -20.13
N VAL A 3 -7.75 21.40 -20.08
CA VAL A 3 -6.38 20.90 -20.03
C VAL A 3 -5.84 20.94 -21.47
N PRO A 4 -4.82 21.76 -21.77
CA PRO A 4 -4.20 21.75 -23.09
C PRO A 4 -3.64 20.35 -23.35
N SER A 5 -4.12 19.69 -24.39
CA SER A 5 -3.59 18.40 -24.82
C SER A 5 -2.97 18.56 -26.21
N LYS A 6 -1.76 18.03 -26.37
CA LYS A 6 -1.10 17.90 -27.67
C LYS A 6 -1.16 16.44 -28.06
N ARG A 7 -1.65 16.15 -29.26
CA ARG A 7 -1.62 14.80 -29.82
C ARG A 7 -0.16 14.39 -29.99
N VAL A 8 0.19 13.21 -29.47
CA VAL A 8 1.53 12.62 -29.62
C VAL A 8 1.40 11.47 -30.61
N ASP A 9 1.91 11.66 -31.83
CA ASP A 9 1.75 10.69 -32.92
C ASP A 9 2.88 9.63 -33.00
N GLY A 10 3.90 9.70 -32.12
CA GLY A 10 5.04 8.80 -32.09
C GLY A 10 5.48 8.40 -30.67
N GLY A 11 6.27 7.34 -30.53
CA GLY A 11 6.79 6.88 -29.24
C GLY A 11 5.78 6.12 -28.35
N LEU A 12 4.48 6.16 -28.63
CA LEU A 12 3.48 5.44 -27.82
C LEU A 12 3.61 3.91 -27.88
N ALA A 13 4.32 3.37 -28.88
CA ALA A 13 4.59 1.93 -28.97
C ALA A 13 5.32 1.40 -27.72
N MET A 14 6.22 2.20 -27.12
CA MET A 14 6.94 1.82 -25.89
C MET A 14 6.05 1.79 -24.65
N LEU A 15 4.90 2.47 -24.69
CA LEU A 15 3.90 2.51 -23.63
C LEU A 15 2.79 1.48 -23.84
N ARG A 16 2.80 0.78 -24.99
CA ARG A 16 1.79 -0.19 -25.36
C ARG A 16 2.02 -1.46 -24.54
N GLN A 17 1.14 -1.71 -23.57
CA GLN A 17 1.17 -2.92 -22.75
C GLN A 17 -0.06 -3.77 -23.09
N PRO A 18 0.08 -5.10 -23.20
CA PRO A 18 -1.06 -5.97 -23.44
C PRO A 18 -1.96 -6.01 -22.20
N LEU A 19 -3.28 -5.93 -22.41
CA LEU A 19 -4.26 -5.86 -21.32
C LEU A 19 -4.30 -7.13 -20.45
N GLU A 20 -3.87 -8.27 -21.00
CA GLU A 20 -3.81 -9.56 -20.30
C GLU A 20 -3.12 -9.48 -18.93
N TRP A 21 -2.03 -8.71 -18.81
CA TRP A 21 -1.31 -8.53 -17.55
C TRP A 21 -2.18 -7.81 -16.50
N VAL A 22 -3.03 -6.86 -16.92
CA VAL A 22 -3.96 -6.15 -16.03
C VAL A 22 -5.04 -7.12 -15.53
N GLU A 23 -5.55 -7.96 -16.43
CA GLU A 23 -6.57 -8.96 -16.12
C GLU A 23 -6.02 -10.02 -15.15
N GLU A 24 -4.83 -10.56 -15.41
CA GLU A 24 -4.15 -11.49 -14.49
C GLU A 24 -3.93 -10.88 -13.11
N ARG A 25 -3.49 -9.62 -13.04
CA ARG A 25 -3.32 -8.91 -11.76
C ARG A 25 -4.64 -8.81 -11.02
N ARG A 26 -5.72 -8.47 -11.72
CA ARG A 26 -7.06 -8.41 -11.11
C ARG A 26 -7.49 -9.77 -10.57
N LEU A 27 -7.22 -10.87 -11.29
CA LEU A 27 -7.56 -12.22 -10.85
C LEU A 27 -6.77 -12.68 -9.61
N ARG A 28 -5.54 -12.17 -9.43
CA ARG A 28 -4.68 -12.49 -8.27
C ARG A 28 -4.97 -11.62 -7.05
N GLN A 29 -5.68 -10.51 -7.23
CA GLN A 29 -6.00 -9.59 -6.14
C GLN A 29 -7.04 -10.22 -5.21
N ARG A 30 -6.75 -10.20 -3.89
CA ARG A 30 -7.71 -10.68 -2.90
C ARG A 30 -8.86 -9.68 -2.72
N ASP A 31 -10.04 -10.21 -2.41
CA ASP A 31 -11.22 -9.42 -2.08
C ASP A 31 -11.08 -8.63 -0.76
N GLY A 32 -11.89 -7.57 -0.64
CA GLY A 32 -12.05 -6.79 0.59
C GLY A 32 -11.10 -5.59 0.77
N GLY A 33 -10.14 -5.42 -0.14
CA GLY A 33 -9.30 -4.22 -0.26
C GLY A 33 -8.54 -3.83 1.01
N LEU A 34 -8.22 -2.54 1.14
CA LEU A 34 -7.37 -2.01 2.22
C LEU A 34 -7.95 -2.22 3.63
N ARG A 35 -9.27 -2.14 3.81
CA ARG A 35 -9.91 -2.40 5.12
C ARG A 35 -9.78 -3.85 5.54
N ALA A 36 -9.93 -4.80 4.61
CA ALA A 36 -9.69 -6.20 4.91
C ALA A 36 -8.22 -6.48 5.19
N PHE A 37 -7.30 -5.84 4.46
CA PHE A 37 -5.87 -5.90 4.71
C PHE A 37 -5.53 -5.40 6.11
N TRP A 38 -6.05 -4.23 6.52
CA TRP A 38 -5.89 -3.69 7.86
C TRP A 38 -6.29 -4.71 8.92
N ARG A 39 -7.52 -5.25 8.85
CA ARG A 39 -8.02 -6.22 9.85
C ARG A 39 -7.18 -7.49 9.96
N ARG A 40 -6.48 -7.89 8.89
CA ARG A 40 -5.61 -9.09 8.91
C ARG A 40 -4.27 -8.84 9.58
N HIS A 41 -3.73 -7.62 9.47
CA HIS A 41 -2.32 -7.36 9.75
C HIS A 41 -2.06 -6.31 10.83
N LEU A 42 -2.99 -5.38 11.04
CA LEU A 42 -2.89 -4.31 12.02
C LEU A 42 -3.92 -4.49 13.15
N GLU A 43 -3.58 -3.94 14.31
CA GLU A 43 -4.43 -3.96 15.49
C GLU A 43 -5.39 -2.76 15.46
N GLY A 44 -6.58 -2.92 16.02
CA GLY A 44 -7.59 -1.87 16.12
C GLY A 44 -8.39 -1.63 14.83
N GLU A 45 -9.33 -0.69 14.90
CA GLU A 45 -10.19 -0.30 13.80
C GLU A 45 -9.43 0.58 12.79
N ALA A 46 -9.62 0.35 11.50
CA ALA A 46 -9.05 1.20 10.47
C ALA A 46 -9.68 2.60 10.53
N PRO A 47 -8.90 3.68 10.49
CA PRO A 47 -9.45 5.03 10.61
C PRO A 47 -10.37 5.39 9.44
N SER A 48 -11.23 6.38 9.65
CA SER A 48 -12.11 6.91 8.58
C SER A 48 -11.31 7.64 7.48
N ARG A 49 -10.14 8.16 7.83
CA ARG A 49 -9.18 8.84 6.93
C ARG A 49 -7.77 8.34 7.18
N LEU A 50 -7.03 8.14 6.11
CA LEU A 50 -5.65 7.67 6.12
C LEU A 50 -4.69 8.83 5.87
N TYR A 51 -3.64 8.93 6.68
CA TYR A 51 -2.51 9.81 6.43
C TYR A 51 -1.37 8.97 5.86
N HIS A 52 -0.88 9.32 4.67
CA HIS A 52 0.24 8.62 4.04
C HIS A 52 1.24 9.61 3.45
N ALA A 53 2.51 9.24 3.45
CA ALA A 53 3.56 9.98 2.77
C ALA A 53 3.76 9.41 1.37
N GLN A 54 3.27 10.11 0.34
CA GLN A 54 3.44 9.70 -1.05
C GLN A 54 4.92 9.78 -1.46
N GLY A 55 5.43 8.76 -2.16
CA GLY A 55 6.79 8.80 -2.72
C GLY A 55 7.89 8.28 -1.79
N ALA A 56 7.55 7.40 -0.84
CA ALA A 56 8.52 6.59 -0.11
C ALA A 56 9.57 7.34 0.73
N GLN A 57 9.21 8.46 1.35
CA GLN A 57 10.06 9.12 2.33
C GLN A 57 9.96 8.39 3.68
N PHE A 58 10.85 7.41 3.88
CA PHE A 58 10.88 6.59 5.08
C PHE A 58 12.13 6.89 5.90
N ALA A 59 11.94 7.59 7.03
CA ALA A 59 12.95 7.70 8.07
C ALA A 59 12.33 7.20 9.37
N LEU A 60 12.94 6.18 9.97
CA LEU A 60 12.51 5.61 11.24
C LEU A 60 13.72 5.43 12.13
N SER A 61 13.56 5.69 13.42
CA SER A 61 14.59 5.36 14.40
C SER A 61 14.61 3.86 14.68
N ARG A 62 15.74 3.37 15.22
CA ARG A 62 15.87 1.99 15.68
C ARG A 62 14.83 1.68 16.75
N GLU A 63 14.55 2.64 17.62
CA GLU A 63 13.59 2.51 18.72
C GLU A 63 12.18 2.30 18.17
N ALA A 64 11.76 3.08 17.16
CA ALA A 64 10.44 2.94 16.53
C ALA A 64 10.24 1.55 15.92
N ILE A 65 11.25 1.04 15.19
CA ILE A 65 11.21 -0.31 14.59
C ILE A 65 11.13 -1.39 15.69
N ARG A 66 11.80 -1.20 16.83
CA ARG A 66 11.84 -2.22 17.89
C ARG A 66 10.62 -2.22 18.82
N ARG A 67 9.69 -1.28 18.67
CA ARG A 67 8.41 -1.29 19.42
C ARG A 67 7.53 -2.49 19.07
N ARG A 68 7.62 -3.00 17.84
CA ARG A 68 6.92 -4.22 17.42
C ARG A 68 7.85 -5.43 17.52
N PRO A 69 7.33 -6.60 17.92
CA PRO A 69 8.12 -7.82 17.93
C PRO A 69 8.45 -8.28 16.51
N TRP A 70 9.58 -8.96 16.32
CA TRP A 70 9.98 -9.51 15.02
C TRP A 70 8.87 -10.33 14.33
N GLY A 71 8.10 -11.10 15.10
CA GLY A 71 7.00 -11.91 14.57
C GLY A 71 5.89 -11.10 13.87
N PHE A 72 5.71 -9.82 14.24
CA PHE A 72 4.81 -8.92 13.53
C PHE A 72 5.33 -8.63 12.12
N TYR A 73 6.58 -8.20 11.99
CA TYR A 73 7.20 -7.92 10.70
C TYR A 73 7.27 -9.15 9.80
N ARG A 74 7.57 -10.32 10.38
CA ARG A 74 7.59 -11.57 9.61
C ARG A 74 6.26 -11.85 8.92
N LYS A 75 5.13 -11.64 9.61
CA LYS A 75 3.79 -11.80 8.99
C LYS A 75 3.56 -10.86 7.81
N LEU A 76 4.07 -9.62 7.87
CA LEU A 76 3.96 -8.66 6.77
C LEU A 76 4.84 -9.07 5.58
N LEU A 77 6.04 -9.57 5.86
CA LEU A 77 6.94 -10.08 4.83
C LEU A 77 6.37 -11.34 4.17
N ASP A 78 5.78 -12.24 4.96
CA ASP A 78 5.11 -13.44 4.45
C ASP A 78 3.91 -13.08 3.55
N GLU A 79 3.16 -12.01 3.88
CA GLU A 79 2.07 -11.50 3.03
C GLU A 79 2.59 -11.02 1.67
N LEU A 80 3.79 -10.42 1.61
CA LEU A 80 4.41 -9.99 0.34
C LEU A 80 4.91 -11.15 -0.52
N CYS A 81 5.07 -12.35 0.04
CA CYS A 81 5.35 -13.54 -0.75
C CYS A 81 4.10 -14.06 -1.48
N HIS A 82 2.90 -13.61 -1.09
CA HIS A 82 1.67 -13.96 -1.80
C HIS A 82 1.63 -13.28 -3.18
N PRO A 83 1.10 -13.94 -4.23
CA PRO A 83 1.00 -13.36 -5.57
C PRO A 83 0.00 -12.19 -5.69
N ASP A 84 -0.55 -11.71 -4.57
CA ASP A 84 -1.49 -10.59 -4.58
C ASP A 84 -0.73 -9.31 -4.96
N PRO A 85 -1.03 -8.70 -6.11
CA PRO A 85 -0.26 -7.59 -6.62
C PRO A 85 -0.42 -6.28 -5.85
N VAL A 86 -1.36 -6.19 -4.90
CA VAL A 86 -1.65 -4.94 -4.16
C VAL A 86 -1.07 -4.90 -2.74
N GLY A 87 -0.57 -6.01 -2.21
CA GLY A 87 -0.05 -6.07 -0.83
C GLY A 87 1.04 -5.05 -0.54
N GLY A 88 2.03 -4.92 -1.44
CA GLY A 88 3.10 -3.92 -1.31
C GLY A 88 2.58 -2.48 -1.32
N TYR A 89 1.61 -2.18 -2.16
CA TYR A 89 0.98 -0.86 -2.22
C TYR A 89 0.25 -0.52 -0.91
N TYR A 90 -0.43 -1.49 -0.30
CA TYR A 90 -1.08 -1.28 1.00
C TYR A 90 -0.06 -1.05 2.12
N LEU A 91 1.05 -1.79 2.14
CA LEU A 91 2.11 -1.52 3.13
C LEU A 91 2.75 -0.15 2.97
N GLU A 92 2.90 0.35 1.73
CA GLU A 92 3.36 1.72 1.47
C GLU A 92 2.39 2.76 2.07
N LEU A 93 1.08 2.61 1.80
CA LEU A 93 0.07 3.51 2.36
C LEU A 93 0.00 3.46 3.89
N LEU A 94 0.20 2.27 4.47
CA LEU A 94 0.05 2.03 5.90
C LEU A 94 1.36 2.22 6.68
N TRP A 95 2.44 2.66 6.03
CA TRP A 95 3.77 2.71 6.63
C TRP A 95 3.78 3.36 8.01
N TRP A 96 3.18 4.54 8.16
CA TRP A 96 3.12 5.24 9.44
C TRP A 96 2.46 4.39 10.54
N TYR A 97 1.34 3.75 10.24
CA TYR A 97 0.57 2.91 11.17
C TYR A 97 1.25 1.57 11.52
N ILE A 98 2.15 1.08 10.67
CA ILE A 98 2.94 -0.13 10.95
C ILE A 98 3.91 0.13 12.12
N PHE A 99 4.49 1.33 12.18
CA PHE A 99 5.55 1.68 13.14
C PHE A 99 5.08 2.55 14.30
N ASP A 100 3.97 3.24 14.16
CA ASP A 100 3.39 4.08 15.20
C ASP A 100 2.15 3.40 15.80
N GLN A 101 2.29 2.88 17.03
CA GLN A 101 1.20 2.19 17.74
C GLN A 101 0.14 3.15 18.25
N ASP A 102 0.47 4.44 18.34
CA ASP A 102 -0.43 5.50 18.81
C ASP A 102 -1.10 6.24 17.64
N ALA A 103 -0.80 5.85 16.38
CA ALA A 103 -1.35 6.47 15.18
C ALA A 103 -2.85 6.18 14.94
N ALA A 104 -3.50 5.38 15.78
CA ALA A 104 -4.96 5.33 15.81
C ALA A 104 -5.47 6.74 16.13
N PRO A 105 -6.13 7.43 15.19
CA PRO A 105 -6.35 8.87 15.33
C PRO A 105 -7.23 9.16 16.53
N TYR A 106 -6.84 10.23 17.21
CA TYR A 106 -7.70 11.06 18.04
C TYR A 106 -9.16 10.97 17.57
N MET A 107 -10.01 10.45 18.46
CA MET A 107 -11.45 10.64 18.41
C MET A 107 -11.71 12.15 18.36
N ALA A 108 -12.11 12.65 17.19
CA ALA A 108 -12.69 13.97 17.00
C ALA A 108 -14.18 13.81 16.70
#